data_AF-A0A3D3GIY2-F1
#
_entry.id   AF-A0A3D3GIY2-F1
#
_cell.length_a   1.000
_cell.length_b   1.000
_cell.length_c   1.000
_cell.angle_alpha   90.00
_cell.angle_beta   90.00
_cell.angle_gamma   90.00
#
_symmetry.space_group_name_H-M   'P 1'
#
loop_
_entity.id
_entity.type
_entity.pdbx_description
1 polymer ?
#
loop_
_entity_poly.entity_id
_entity_poly.type
_entity_poly.pdbx_seq_one_letter_code
_entity_poly.pdbx_strand_id
1 'polypeptide(L)'
;MKSNIWINISSAIAISTLLLSSAPAFADRIQLLAMSSGPSPRIDCQFDISVDPSNNLTGAAYSCAGEDLETYGVDQPQTMTLAQLRSGVVFMRHSEFSIEIINVSARHLDRETGGRIRIRYLKNAMLMTYGDFYAVLERIGDLWIAYTEDQNGRRPMTRMIVITGLLGVKKIRAQ
;
A
#
# COMPACT_ATOMS: atom_id res chain seq x y z
N MET A 1 28.18 -76.03 -21.36
CA MET A 1 26.71 -75.98 -21.39
C MET A 1 26.27 -74.61 -20.89
N LYS A 2 25.41 -73.92 -21.66
CA LYS A 2 24.40 -72.87 -21.36
C LYS A 2 24.38 -72.31 -19.90
N SER A 3 24.19 -71.02 -19.60
CA SER A 3 23.76 -69.84 -20.37
C SER A 3 23.88 -68.58 -19.49
N ASN A 4 24.41 -67.52 -20.09
CA ASN A 4 24.14 -66.07 -19.99
C ASN A 4 23.49 -65.45 -18.73
N ILE A 5 24.27 -64.52 -18.15
CA ILE A 5 23.89 -63.37 -17.34
C ILE A 5 23.17 -62.33 -18.22
N TRP A 6 22.01 -61.83 -17.77
CA TRP A 6 21.40 -60.62 -18.32
C TRP A 6 21.36 -59.52 -17.26
N ILE A 7 22.03 -58.43 -17.59
CA ILE A 7 21.92 -57.11 -16.97
C ILE A 7 20.66 -56.45 -17.50
N ASN A 8 19.86 -55.83 -16.63
CA ASN A 8 19.14 -54.60 -16.95
C ASN A 8 18.80 -53.85 -15.65
N ILE A 9 19.71 -52.98 -15.23
CA ILE A 9 19.42 -51.88 -14.30
C ILE A 9 19.02 -50.71 -15.18
N SER A 10 17.71 -50.51 -15.37
CA SER A 10 17.20 -49.27 -15.95
C SER A 10 17.05 -48.25 -14.84
N SER A 11 18.01 -47.33 -14.79
CA SER A 11 18.02 -46.15 -13.93
C SER A 11 16.79 -45.28 -14.20
N ALA A 12 15.83 -45.28 -13.28
CA ALA A 12 14.76 -44.30 -13.25
C ALA A 12 15.32 -42.97 -12.70
N ILE A 13 15.80 -42.12 -13.59
CA ILE A 13 16.10 -40.72 -13.30
C ILE A 13 14.74 -40.01 -13.18
N ALA A 14 14.22 -39.90 -11.95
CA ALA A 14 13.08 -39.05 -11.66
C ALA A 14 13.57 -37.60 -11.66
N ILE A 15 13.34 -36.91 -12.77
CA ILE A 15 13.60 -35.47 -12.91
C ILE A 15 12.57 -34.74 -12.05
N SER A 16 13.08 -34.15 -10.95
CA SER A 16 12.41 -33.10 -10.19
C SER A 16 11.88 -32.02 -11.13
N THR A 17 10.57 -31.85 -11.18
CA THR A 17 9.97 -30.53 -11.37
C THR A 17 9.19 -30.23 -10.11
N LEU A 18 9.83 -29.44 -9.24
CA LEU A 18 9.14 -28.73 -8.19
C LEU A 18 7.92 -28.07 -8.82
N LEU A 19 6.73 -28.45 -8.36
CA LEU A 19 5.58 -27.55 -8.33
C LEU A 19 5.96 -26.40 -7.38
N LEU A 20 6.84 -25.52 -7.84
CA LEU A 20 6.78 -24.12 -7.48
C LEU A 20 5.45 -23.65 -8.08
N SER A 21 4.35 -23.84 -7.34
CA SER A 21 3.31 -22.83 -7.40
C SER A 21 4.03 -21.55 -7.02
N SER A 22 4.45 -20.80 -8.03
CA SER A 22 4.92 -19.45 -7.83
C SER A 22 3.79 -18.74 -7.11
N ALA A 23 3.92 -18.63 -5.79
CA ALA A 23 3.33 -17.52 -5.07
C ALA A 23 3.59 -16.29 -5.94
N PRO A 24 2.59 -15.43 -6.20
CA PRO A 24 2.77 -14.27 -7.05
C PRO A 24 4.07 -13.60 -6.62
N ALA A 25 5.04 -13.59 -7.52
CA ALA A 25 6.38 -13.06 -7.25
C ALA A 25 6.15 -11.68 -6.65
N PHE A 26 6.61 -11.53 -5.41
CA PHE A 26 6.41 -10.32 -4.64
C PHE A 26 6.90 -9.14 -5.47
N ALA A 27 5.97 -8.24 -5.79
CA ALA A 27 6.27 -6.89 -6.21
C ALA A 27 7.34 -6.34 -5.27
N ASP A 28 8.43 -5.78 -5.80
CA ASP A 28 9.37 -5.02 -4.97
C ASP A 28 8.58 -3.90 -4.30
N ARG A 29 8.49 -3.95 -2.97
CA ARG A 29 7.73 -2.99 -2.17
C ARG A 29 8.64 -1.84 -1.82
N ILE A 30 8.38 -0.68 -2.41
CA ILE A 30 9.03 0.57 -2.03
C ILE A 30 8.15 1.23 -0.98
N GLN A 31 8.72 1.44 0.21
CA GLN A 31 8.03 2.16 1.28
C GLN A 31 7.76 3.59 0.83
N LEU A 32 6.47 3.91 0.67
CA LEU A 32 6.00 5.22 0.25
C LEU A 32 5.87 6.17 1.45
N LEU A 33 5.33 5.63 2.55
CA LEU A 33 4.74 6.47 3.57
C LEU A 33 4.61 5.72 4.90
N ALA A 34 4.98 6.38 6.00
CA ALA A 34 4.49 6.00 7.32
C ALA A 34 3.48 7.03 7.81
N MET A 35 2.28 6.58 8.21
CA MET A 35 1.23 7.35 8.84
C MET A 35 1.21 7.07 10.35
N SER A 36 1.16 8.12 11.18
CA SER A 36 1.11 7.98 12.64
C SER A 36 0.00 8.87 13.20
N SER A 37 -0.96 8.28 13.92
CA SER A 37 -2.05 8.98 14.59
C SER A 37 -1.68 9.37 16.05
N GLY A 38 -2.32 10.42 16.59
CA GLY A 38 -1.97 11.06 17.88
C GLY A 38 -2.21 10.17 19.11
N PRO A 39 -2.17 10.70 20.35
CA PRO A 39 -1.96 9.88 21.55
C PRO A 39 -3.05 8.84 21.85
N SER A 40 -4.24 8.93 21.23
CA SER A 40 -5.26 7.88 21.23
C SER A 40 -6.25 8.12 20.06
N PRO A 41 -6.46 7.15 19.16
CA PRO A 41 -5.72 5.89 19.06
C PRO A 41 -4.31 6.16 18.51
N ARG A 42 -3.32 5.42 18.99
CA ARG A 42 -1.98 5.44 18.40
C ARG A 42 -1.86 4.34 17.35
N ILE A 43 -2.02 4.72 16.08
CA ILE A 43 -2.00 3.84 14.90
C ILE A 43 -0.85 4.29 14.01
N ASP A 44 0.07 3.37 13.78
CA ASP A 44 1.20 3.53 12.89
C ASP A 44 1.02 2.61 11.66
N CYS A 45 0.87 3.18 10.47
CA CYS A 45 0.67 2.44 9.23
C CYS A 45 1.82 2.65 8.26
N GLN A 46 2.31 1.57 7.68
CA GLN A 46 3.23 1.58 6.56
C GLN A 46 2.45 1.41 5.26
N PHE A 47 2.75 2.24 4.26
CA PHE A 47 2.24 2.12 2.91
C PHE A 47 3.39 1.79 1.96
N ASP A 48 3.15 0.79 1.12
CA ASP A 48 4.10 0.34 0.11
C ASP A 48 3.48 0.46 -1.28
N ILE A 49 4.28 0.88 -2.26
CA ILE A 49 3.91 0.76 -3.67
C ILE A 49 4.08 -0.70 -4.08
N SER A 50 3.16 -1.20 -4.89
CA SER A 50 3.30 -2.47 -5.60
C SER A 50 3.65 -2.21 -7.06
N VAL A 51 4.71 -2.83 -7.56
CA VAL A 51 5.16 -2.77 -8.96
C VAL A 51 5.25 -4.16 -9.59
N ASP A 52 5.21 -4.25 -10.91
CA ASP A 52 5.49 -5.49 -11.64
C ASP A 52 7.01 -5.69 -11.91
N PRO A 53 7.45 -6.81 -12.51
CA PRO A 53 8.87 -7.02 -12.85
C PRO A 53 9.47 -6.03 -13.86
N SER A 54 8.63 -5.25 -14.56
CA SER A 54 9.05 -4.14 -15.43
C SER A 54 9.02 -2.80 -14.70
N ASN A 55 8.84 -2.84 -13.38
CA ASN A 55 8.78 -1.70 -12.47
C ASN A 55 7.62 -0.72 -12.78
N ASN A 56 6.53 -1.24 -13.34
CA ASN A 56 5.31 -0.47 -13.54
C ASN A 56 4.37 -0.62 -12.35
N LEU A 57 3.67 0.46 -12.01
CA LEU A 57 2.76 0.52 -10.88
C LEU A 57 1.57 -0.44 -11.05
N THR A 58 1.37 -1.34 -10.09
CA THR A 58 0.23 -2.27 -10.05
C THR A 58 -0.76 -1.92 -8.94
N GLY A 59 -0.32 -1.16 -7.93
CA GLY A 59 -1.17 -0.75 -6.81
C GLY A 59 -0.37 -0.26 -5.61
N ALA A 60 -0.97 -0.38 -4.44
CA ALA A 60 -0.34 -0.12 -3.17
C ALA A 60 -0.86 -1.10 -2.11
N ALA A 61 -0.11 -1.26 -1.04
CA ALA A 61 -0.54 -2.01 0.12
C ALA A 61 -0.33 -1.16 1.37
N TYR A 62 -1.07 -1.48 2.43
CA TYR A 62 -0.78 -0.95 3.75
C TYR A 62 -0.83 -2.04 4.82
N SER A 63 -0.11 -1.81 5.89
CA SER A 63 -0.20 -2.57 7.14
C SER A 63 -0.11 -1.61 8.32
N CYS A 64 -0.98 -1.79 9.31
CA CYS A 64 -1.04 -0.93 10.49
C CYS A 64 -0.72 -1.72 11.75
N ALA A 65 -0.17 -1.03 12.74
CA ALA A 65 0.02 -1.52 14.10
C ALA A 65 -0.40 -0.41 15.07
N GLY A 66 -0.93 -0.79 16.23
CA GLY A 66 -1.41 0.20 17.19
C GLY A 66 -2.60 -0.26 18.01
N GLU A 67 -3.24 0.72 18.63
CA GLU A 67 -4.44 0.54 19.44
C GLU A 67 -5.71 0.67 18.59
N ASP A 68 -6.78 -0.02 19.00
CA ASP A 68 -8.13 0.09 18.45
C ASP A 68 -8.24 -0.14 16.93
N LEU A 69 -7.34 -0.90 16.31
CA LEU A 69 -7.29 -1.06 14.85
C LEU A 69 -8.62 -1.52 14.23
N GLU A 70 -9.34 -2.43 14.90
CA GLU A 70 -10.66 -2.90 14.47
C GLU A 70 -11.71 -1.78 14.49
N THR A 71 -11.68 -0.91 15.50
CA THR A 71 -12.54 0.29 15.60
C THR A 71 -12.33 1.22 14.40
N TYR A 72 -11.13 1.23 13.83
CA TYR A 72 -10.75 2.10 12.71
C TYR A 72 -10.69 1.38 11.35
N GLY A 73 -11.01 0.08 11.31
CA GLY A 73 -11.04 -0.74 10.08
C GLY A 73 -9.68 -0.98 9.44
N VAL A 74 -8.61 -1.04 10.25
CA VAL A 74 -7.21 -1.16 9.79
C VAL A 74 -6.46 -2.29 10.51
N ASP A 75 -7.18 -3.27 11.05
CA ASP A 75 -6.66 -4.43 11.79
C ASP A 75 -5.92 -5.45 10.90
N GLN A 76 -6.17 -5.42 9.58
CA GLN A 76 -5.55 -6.34 8.63
C GLN A 76 -4.81 -5.60 7.52
N PRO A 77 -3.65 -6.13 7.07
CA PRO A 77 -2.99 -5.63 5.88
C PRO A 77 -3.91 -5.73 4.67
N GLN A 78 -3.98 -4.68 3.86
CA GLN A 78 -4.80 -4.65 2.66
C GLN A 78 -3.98 -4.28 1.45
N THR A 79 -4.28 -4.92 0.32
CA THR A 79 -3.74 -4.56 -0.99
C THR A 79 -4.82 -3.86 -1.80
N MET A 80 -4.44 -2.78 -2.46
CA MET A 80 -5.27 -1.95 -3.30
C MET A 80 -4.71 -1.98 -4.72
N THR A 81 -5.50 -2.48 -5.66
CA THR A 81 -5.15 -2.44 -7.08
C THR A 81 -5.12 -1.01 -7.60
N LEU A 82 -4.43 -0.79 -8.72
CA LEU A 82 -4.44 0.49 -9.42
C LEU A 82 -5.86 0.99 -9.74
N ALA A 83 -6.79 0.08 -10.09
CA ALA A 83 -8.18 0.42 -10.35
C ALA A 83 -8.93 0.91 -9.10
N GLN A 84 -8.69 0.26 -7.95
CA GLN A 84 -9.25 0.69 -6.66
C GLN A 84 -8.69 2.06 -6.25
N LEU A 85 -7.38 2.29 -6.39
CA LEU A 85 -6.78 3.59 -6.11
C LEU A 85 -7.37 4.71 -7.00
N ARG A 86 -7.61 4.42 -8.29
CA ARG A 86 -8.25 5.38 -9.22
C ARG A 86 -9.69 5.72 -8.84
N SER A 87 -10.46 4.74 -8.36
CA SER A 87 -11.85 4.92 -7.94
C SER A 87 -11.99 5.51 -6.53
N GLY A 88 -10.97 5.35 -5.70
CA GLY A 88 -10.93 5.81 -4.32
C GLY A 88 -11.15 4.65 -3.35
N VAL A 89 -10.35 4.62 -2.30
CA VAL A 89 -10.40 3.61 -1.24
C VAL A 89 -10.59 4.32 0.09
N VAL A 90 -11.56 3.86 0.87
CA VAL A 90 -11.69 4.24 2.27
C VAL A 90 -10.59 3.50 3.02
N PHE A 91 -9.59 4.23 3.47
CA PHE A 91 -8.45 3.66 4.17
C PHE A 91 -8.74 3.53 5.68
N MET A 92 -9.42 4.52 6.27
CA MET A 92 -9.76 4.50 7.69
C MET A 92 -11.21 4.93 7.90
N ARG A 93 -11.94 4.14 8.68
CA ARG A 93 -13.35 4.39 9.02
C ARG A 93 -13.59 4.02 10.47
N HIS A 94 -14.25 4.89 11.22
CA HIS A 94 -14.75 4.53 12.54
C HIS A 94 -15.93 3.56 12.38
N SER A 95 -15.80 2.33 12.85
CA SER A 95 -16.79 1.26 12.64
C SER A 95 -18.13 1.57 13.31
N GLU A 96 -18.10 1.96 14.59
CA GLU A 96 -19.30 2.26 15.39
C GLU A 96 -20.17 3.37 14.76
N PHE A 97 -19.57 4.50 14.40
CA PHE A 97 -20.29 5.64 13.82
C PHE A 97 -20.39 5.59 12.29
N SER A 98 -19.75 4.60 11.65
CA SER A 98 -19.64 4.50 10.18
C SER A 98 -19.08 5.77 9.51
N ILE A 99 -18.19 6.50 10.19
CA ILE A 99 -17.62 7.76 9.70
C ILE A 99 -16.32 7.49 8.96
N GLU A 100 -16.23 7.92 7.71
CA GLU A 100 -14.98 7.91 6.95
C GLU A 100 -14.02 8.96 7.48
N ILE A 101 -12.84 8.51 7.90
CA ILE A 101 -11.80 9.37 8.47
C ILE A 101 -10.77 9.72 7.40
N ILE A 102 -10.32 8.74 6.61
CA ILE A 102 -9.36 8.96 5.53
C ILE A 102 -9.79 8.16 4.30
N ASN A 103 -9.82 8.84 3.16
CA ASN A 103 -10.02 8.26 1.84
C ASN A 103 -8.85 8.64 0.93
N VAL A 104 -8.32 7.67 0.20
CA VAL A 104 -7.21 7.85 -0.74
C VAL A 104 -7.72 7.59 -2.15
N SER A 105 -7.48 8.54 -3.06
CA SER A 105 -7.89 8.42 -4.45
C SER A 105 -6.84 9.00 -5.40
N ALA A 106 -6.74 8.46 -6.60
CA ALA A 106 -5.76 8.89 -7.59
C ALA A 106 -6.34 8.71 -9.01
N ARG A 107 -7.36 9.52 -9.34
CA ARG A 107 -8.20 9.38 -10.55
C ARG A 107 -7.42 9.24 -11.86
N HIS A 108 -6.29 9.93 -11.97
CA HIS A 108 -5.44 9.96 -13.16
C HIS A 108 -4.08 9.29 -12.92
N LEU A 109 -4.02 8.35 -11.98
CA LEU A 109 -2.79 7.60 -11.68
C LEU A 109 -2.44 6.69 -12.85
N ASP A 110 -1.34 6.97 -13.53
CA ASP A 110 -0.85 6.16 -14.63
C ASP A 110 0.08 5.04 -14.14
N ARG A 111 0.10 3.93 -14.88
CA ARG A 111 0.89 2.75 -14.55
C ARG A 111 2.40 2.97 -14.76
N GLU A 112 2.76 3.77 -15.75
CA GLU A 112 4.14 3.98 -16.19
C GLU A 112 4.72 5.27 -15.62
N THR A 113 3.91 6.33 -15.54
CA THR A 113 4.39 7.66 -15.13
C THR A 113 3.96 8.09 -13.73
N GLY A 114 2.98 7.43 -13.13
CA GLY A 114 2.38 7.83 -11.86
C GLY A 114 1.31 8.90 -12.01
N GLY A 115 1.10 9.72 -10.99
CA GLY A 115 0.07 10.75 -10.99
C GLY A 115 -0.26 11.32 -9.62
N ARG A 116 -1.24 12.22 -9.61
CA ARG A 116 -1.67 12.93 -8.40
C ARG A 116 -2.51 12.04 -7.50
N ILE A 117 -2.11 11.95 -6.24
CA ILE A 117 -2.81 11.26 -5.15
C ILE A 117 -3.49 12.32 -4.29
N ARG A 118 -4.79 12.15 -4.07
CA ARG A 118 -5.60 12.92 -3.14
C ARG A 118 -5.85 12.09 -1.89
N ILE A 119 -5.55 12.67 -0.74
CA ILE A 119 -5.85 12.14 0.58
C ILE A 119 -6.90 13.06 1.18
N ARG A 120 -8.15 12.62 1.17
CA ARG A 120 -9.25 13.31 1.83
C ARG A 120 -9.33 12.84 3.27
N TYR A 121 -9.42 13.78 4.20
CA TYR A 121 -9.43 13.49 5.63
C TYR A 121 -10.51 14.25 6.38
N LEU A 122 -11.10 13.62 7.39
CA LEU A 122 -12.09 14.25 8.27
C LEU A 122 -11.40 15.28 9.16
N LYS A 123 -11.68 16.57 8.99
CA LYS A 123 -11.13 17.65 9.83
C LYS A 123 -11.84 17.74 11.18
N ASN A 124 -13.16 17.56 11.17
CA ASN A 124 -14.01 17.68 12.36
C ASN A 124 -15.26 16.82 12.16
N ALA A 125 -15.47 15.78 12.97
CA ALA A 125 -16.66 14.94 12.86
C ALA A 125 -17.95 15.62 13.30
N MET A 126 -17.92 16.54 14.28
CA MET A 126 -19.13 17.21 14.74
C MET A 126 -19.80 18.00 13.60
N LEU A 127 -18.97 18.58 12.71
CA LEU A 127 -19.42 19.36 11.56
C LEU A 127 -19.36 18.56 10.25
N MET A 128 -18.92 17.31 10.27
CA MET A 128 -18.66 16.48 9.08
C MET A 128 -17.86 17.20 7.99
N THR A 129 -16.84 17.97 8.41
CA THR A 129 -16.01 18.75 7.48
C THR A 129 -14.76 17.98 7.08
N TYR A 130 -14.36 18.12 5.82
CA TYR A 130 -13.23 17.40 5.25
C TYR A 130 -12.16 18.36 4.73
N GLY A 131 -10.91 17.90 4.80
CA GLY A 131 -9.76 18.50 4.14
C GLY A 131 -9.22 17.60 3.06
N ASP A 132 -8.43 18.19 2.19
CA ASP A 132 -7.65 17.46 1.20
C ASP A 132 -6.16 17.76 1.40
N PHE A 133 -5.37 16.72 1.24
CA PHE A 133 -3.93 16.79 1.06
C PHE A 133 -3.58 16.13 -0.26
N TYR A 134 -2.62 16.69 -0.99
CA TYR A 134 -2.25 16.22 -2.31
C TYR A 134 -0.76 15.88 -2.35
N ALA A 135 -0.47 14.75 -2.97
CA ALA A 135 0.87 14.29 -3.31
C ALA A 135 0.91 13.96 -4.80
N VAL A 136 2.11 13.90 -5.36
CA VAL A 136 2.37 13.42 -6.72
C VAL A 136 3.28 12.22 -6.63
N LEU A 137 2.83 11.07 -7.11
CA LEU A 137 3.68 9.90 -7.28
C LEU A 137 4.29 9.97 -8.68
N GLU A 138 5.61 9.92 -8.77
CA GLU A 138 6.35 9.96 -10.04
C GLU A 138 7.37 8.82 -10.12
N ARG A 139 7.60 8.35 -11.34
CA ARG A 139 8.69 7.42 -11.64
C ARG A 139 9.90 8.20 -12.15
N ILE A 140 11.05 8.02 -11.51
CA ILE A 140 12.35 8.60 -11.89
C ILE A 140 13.34 7.46 -12.10
N GLY A 141 13.61 7.13 -13.36
CA GLY A 141 14.37 5.93 -13.71
C GLY A 141 13.66 4.68 -13.17
N ASP A 142 14.35 3.96 -12.28
CA ASP A 142 13.82 2.75 -11.64
C ASP A 142 13.23 3.00 -10.24
N LEU A 143 13.09 4.25 -9.82
CA LEU A 143 12.55 4.59 -8.51
C LEU A 143 11.17 5.23 -8.63
N TRP A 144 10.29 4.86 -7.72
CA TRP A 144 9.01 5.52 -7.50
C TRP A 144 9.11 6.43 -6.29
N ILE A 145 8.80 7.71 -6.47
CA ILE A 145 8.96 8.74 -5.44
C ILE A 145 7.66 9.54 -5.32
N ALA A 146 7.14 9.65 -4.10
CA ALA A 146 6.07 10.59 -3.80
C ALA A 146 6.65 11.97 -3.49
N TYR A 147 6.00 13.01 -3.99
CA TYR A 147 6.31 14.41 -3.72
C TYR A 147 5.10 15.11 -3.09
N THR A 148 5.36 16.08 -2.22
CA THR A 148 4.31 17.05 -1.87
C THR A 148 3.94 17.89 -3.10
N GLU A 149 2.68 18.28 -3.24
CA GLU A 149 2.30 19.20 -4.33
C GLU A 149 2.89 20.61 -4.13
N ASP A 150 3.09 21.35 -5.22
CA ASP A 150 3.84 22.62 -5.32
C ASP A 150 3.50 23.69 -4.27
N GLN A 151 2.26 23.74 -3.77
CA GLN A 151 1.87 24.67 -2.70
C GLN A 151 2.63 24.43 -1.38
N ASN A 152 3.25 23.25 -1.22
CA ASN A 152 4.08 22.87 -0.08
C ASN A 152 5.59 22.78 -0.43
N GLY A 153 5.98 23.32 -1.60
CA GLY A 153 7.40 23.44 -2.00
C GLY A 153 8.03 22.17 -2.56
N ARG A 154 7.24 21.31 -3.24
CA ARG A 154 7.62 20.06 -3.93
C ARG A 154 8.85 19.37 -3.36
N ARG A 155 8.63 18.57 -2.32
CA ARG A 155 9.70 17.82 -1.63
C ARG A 155 9.42 16.33 -1.71
N PRO A 156 10.45 15.49 -1.92
CA PRO A 156 10.31 14.04 -1.75
C PRO A 156 9.68 13.76 -0.38
N MET A 157 8.68 12.89 -0.37
CA MET A 157 7.99 12.43 0.82
C MET A 157 8.53 11.07 1.19
N THR A 158 9.12 10.99 2.37
CA THR A 158 9.51 9.70 2.99
C THR A 158 8.49 9.30 4.05
N ARG A 159 7.76 10.28 4.59
CA ARG A 159 6.76 10.07 5.65
C ARG A 159 5.62 11.07 5.55
N MET A 160 4.41 10.63 5.93
CA MET A 160 3.27 11.53 6.14
C MET A 160 2.70 11.30 7.53
N ILE A 161 2.93 12.25 8.42
CA ILE A 161 2.38 12.19 9.78
C ILE A 161 0.96 12.76 9.74
N VAL A 162 -0.03 11.95 10.14
CA VAL A 162 -1.44 12.33 10.21
C VAL A 162 -1.87 12.36 11.66
N ILE A 163 -1.77 13.52 12.28
CA ILE A 163 -2.14 13.68 13.69
C ILE A 163 -3.66 13.72 13.79
N THR A 164 -4.24 12.68 14.37
CA THR A 164 -5.66 12.63 14.72
C THR A 164 -5.91 13.18 16.14
N GLY A 165 -7.14 13.59 16.38
CA GLY A 165 -7.73 13.73 17.71
C GLY A 165 -9.05 12.95 17.74
N LEU A 166 -9.79 13.09 18.83
CA LEU A 166 -10.94 12.26 19.20
C LEU A 166 -11.92 11.94 18.06
N LEU A 167 -12.07 12.84 17.08
CA LEU A 167 -13.04 12.73 16.00
C LEU A 167 -12.55 13.35 14.67
N GLY A 168 -11.26 13.28 14.39
CA GLY A 168 -10.74 13.77 13.10
C GLY A 168 -9.24 14.01 13.07
N VAL A 169 -8.75 14.49 11.93
CA VAL A 169 -7.36 14.84 11.67
C VAL A 169 -7.13 16.31 12.01
N LYS A 170 -6.28 16.55 13.01
CA LYS A 170 -5.82 17.87 13.42
C LYS A 170 -4.80 18.45 12.44
N LYS A 171 -3.90 17.62 11.91
CA LYS A 171 -2.80 18.08 11.05
C LYS A 171 -2.23 16.94 10.21
N ILE A 172 -1.90 17.25 8.95
CA ILE A 172 -1.04 16.42 8.10
C ILE A 172 0.29 17.13 7.91
N ARG A 173 1.41 16.38 8.01
CA ARG A 173 2.76 16.86 7.68
C ARG A 173 3.46 15.84 6.83
N ALA A 174 4.04 16.28 5.71
CA ALA A 174 5.01 15.50 4.98
C ALA A 174 6.42 15.79 5.53
N GLN A 175 7.27 14.76 5.54
CA GLN A 175 8.69 14.84 5.86
C GLN A 175 9.53 14.18 4.78
#